data_AF-A0A1R3HGD9-F1
#
_entry.id   AF-A0A1R3HGD9-F1
#
_cell.length_a   1.000
_cell.length_b   1.000
_cell.length_c   1.000
_cell.angle_alpha   90.00
_cell.angle_beta   90.00
_cell.angle_gamma   90.00
#
_symmetry.space_group_name_H-M   'P 1'
#
loop_
_entity.id
_entity.type
_entity.pdbx_description
1 polymer ?
#
loop_
_entity_poly.entity_id
_entity_poly.type
_entity_poly.pdbx_seq_one_letter_code
_entity_poly.pdbx_strand_id
1 'polypeptide(L)' 'MIERCLVFQMSRDDCVRALAKHAKIEPIVTLTVWKELLKENKGFFQAYFQAVSQPSHFSYSSTHQRTTTFRRRKHWR' A
#
# COMPACT_ATOMS: atom_id res chain seq x y z
N MET A 1 13.03 11.27 -0.17
CA MET A 1 13.50 10.32 0.90
C MET A 1 12.32 9.78 1.69
N ILE A 2 11.59 10.62 2.43
CA ILE A 2 10.33 10.25 3.09
C ILE A 2 9.25 9.81 2.08
N GLU A 3 9.23 10.40 0.87
CA GLU A 3 8.31 10.02 -0.20
C GLU A 3 8.42 8.54 -0.58
N ARG A 4 9.62 7.96 -0.57
CA ARG A 4 9.79 6.53 -0.85
C ARG A 4 9.15 5.69 0.25
N CYS A 5 9.28 6.09 1.51
CA CYS A 5 8.62 5.43 2.64
C CYS A 5 7.09 5.51 2.50
N LEU A 6 6.56 6.64 2.04
CA LEU A 6 5.13 6.81 1.77
C LEU A 6 4.67 5.95 0.57
N VAL A 7 5.45 5.85 -0.51
CA VAL A 7 5.14 4.97 -1.64
C VAL A 7 5.10 3.50 -1.21
N PHE A 8 5.98 3.09 -0.31
CA PHE A 8 5.99 1.74 0.27
C PHE A 8 4.93 1.51 1.36
N GLN A 9 4.03 2.46 1.60
CA GLN A 9 2.97 2.35 2.62
C GLN A 9 3.51 1.99 4.01
N MET A 10 4.69 2.54 4.35
CA MET A 10 5.31 2.31 5.65
C MET A 10 4.57 3.06 6.75
N SER A 11 4.48 2.46 7.94
CA SER A 11 4.05 3.18 9.13
C SER A 11 5.05 4.30 9.45
N ARG A 12 4.61 5.29 10.25
CA ARG A 12 5.49 6.37 10.71
C ARG A 12 6.77 5.81 11.35
N ASP A 13 6.65 4.80 12.19
CA ASP A 13 7.77 4.28 12.95
C ASP A 13 8.72 3.45 12.07
N ASP A 14 8.19 2.73 11.06
CA ASP A 14 9.00 2.07 10.03
C ASP A 14 9.77 3.09 9.19
N CYS A 15 9.10 4.17 8.79
CA CYS A 15 9.73 5.28 8.07
C CYS A 15 10.89 5.89 8.87
N VAL A 16 10.69 6.14 10.17
CA VAL A 16 11.73 6.67 11.06
C VAL A 16 12.91 5.71 11.16
N ARG A 17 12.66 4.41 11.40
CA ARG A 17 13.74 3.41 11.47
C ARG A 17 14.50 3.26 10.15
N ALA A 18 13.77 3.22 9.04
CA ALA A 18 14.37 3.08 7.72
C ALA A 18 15.25 4.28 7.36
N LEU A 19 14.79 5.50 7.62
CA LEU A 19 15.57 6.71 7.35
C LEU A 19 16.77 6.85 8.30
N ALA A 20 16.63 6.47 9.57
CA ALA A 20 17.78 6.43 10.48
C ALA A 20 18.84 5.43 10.02
N LYS A 21 18.43 4.21 9.63
CA LYS A 21 19.35 3.13 9.24
C LYS A 21 20.01 3.37 7.88
N HIS A 22 19.21 3.69 6.86
CA HIS A 22 19.68 3.72 5.47
C HIS A 22 20.16 5.10 5.02
N ALA A 23 19.71 6.15 5.70
CA ALA A 23 19.99 7.52 5.33
C ALA A 23 20.70 8.32 6.44
N LYS A 24 20.96 7.71 7.61
CA LYS A 24 21.59 8.37 8.76
C LYS A 24 20.89 9.67 9.16
N ILE A 25 19.57 9.74 8.98
CA ILE A 25 18.76 10.88 9.38
C ILE A 25 18.35 10.69 10.85
N GLU A 26 18.56 11.73 11.65
CA GLU A 26 18.12 11.74 13.04
C GLU A 26 16.60 11.51 13.15
N PRO A 27 16.13 10.61 14.04
CA PRO A 27 14.71 10.31 14.21
C PRO A 27 13.85 11.56 14.43
N ILE A 28 14.36 12.54 15.18
CA ILE A 28 13.64 13.78 15.48
C ILE A 28 13.33 14.61 14.23
N VAL A 29 14.24 14.60 13.24
CA VAL A 29 14.05 15.30 11.97
C VAL A 29 12.91 14.63 11.20
N THR A 30 12.93 13.30 11.08
CA THR A 30 11.88 12.55 10.38
C THR A 30 10.51 12.74 11.05
N LEU A 31 10.46 12.73 12.39
CA LEU A 31 9.22 12.97 13.14
C LEU A 31 8.67 14.38 12.91
N THR A 32 9.55 15.38 12.89
CA THR A 32 9.16 16.77 12.66
C THR A 32 8.60 16.95 11.25
N VAL A 33 9.30 16.43 10.24
CA VAL A 33 8.83 16.46 8.84
C VAL A 33 7.51 15.73 8.69
N TRP A 34 7.35 14.55 9.31
CA TRP A 34 6.10 13.81 9.28
C TRP A 34 4.93 14.60 9.87
N LYS A 35 5.17 15.30 10.98
CA LYS A 35 4.16 16.14 11.65
C LYS A 35 3.74 17.32 10.77
N GLU A 36 4.69 18.03 10.16
CA GLU A 36 4.39 19.13 9.25
C GLU A 36 3.66 18.64 7.99
N LEU A 37 4.09 17.51 7.41
CA LEU A 37 3.42 16.90 6.27
C LEU A 37 1.97 16.52 6.58
N LEU A 38 1.71 15.95 7.76
CA LEU A 38 0.36 15.60 8.21
C LEU A 38 -0.53 16.84 8.36
N LYS A 39 0.04 17.95 8.86
CA LYS A 39 -0.69 19.21 9.06
C LYS A 39 -1.08 19.85 7.74
N GLU A 40 -0.15 19.92 6.80
CA GLU A 40 -0.35 20.53 5.47
C GLU A 40 -1.21 19.65 4.56
N ASN A 41 -1.16 18.32 4.69
CA ASN A 41 -1.77 17.38 3.74
C ASN A 41 -2.76 16.40 4.39
N LYS A 42 -3.69 16.91 5.21
CA LYS A 42 -4.63 16.06 5.99
C LYS A 42 -5.41 15.06 5.14
N GLY A 43 -5.92 15.48 3.98
CA GLY A 43 -6.70 14.61 3.09
C GLY A 43 -5.89 13.45 2.52
N PHE A 44 -4.63 13.70 2.15
CA PHE A 44 -3.71 12.66 1.71
C PHE A 44 -3.46 11.64 2.83
N PHE A 45 -3.13 12.11 4.03
CA PHE A 45 -2.81 11.21 5.13
C PHE A 45 -4.01 10.40 5.63
N GLN A 46 -5.23 10.92 5.51
CA GLN A 46 -6.45 10.16 5.79
C GLN A 46 -6.58 8.95 4.86
N ALA A 47 -6.43 9.14 3.54
CA ALA A 47 -6.44 8.05 2.58
C ALA A 47 -5.23 7.11 2.77
N TYR A 48 -4.08 7.67 3.07
CA TYR A 48 -2.85 6.92 3.34
C TYR A 48 -3.02 5.96 4.52
N PHE A 49 -3.53 6.43 5.67
CA PHE A 49 -3.73 5.56 6.83
C PHE A 49 -4.79 4.49 6.58
N GLN A 50 -5.80 4.76 5.75
CA GLN A 50 -6.76 3.74 5.33
C GLN A 50 -6.09 2.65 4.50
N ALA A 51 -5.20 3.02 3.57
CA ALA A 51 -4.44 2.07 2.76
C ALA A 51 -3.44 1.24 3.60
N VAL A 52 -2.73 1.88 4.54
CA VAL A 52 -1.78 1.17 5.43
C VAL A 52 -2.50 0.25 6.41
N SER A 53 -3.67 0.64 6.92
CA SER A 53 -4.45 -0.13 7.90
C SER A 53 -5.25 -1.27 7.29
N GLN A 54 -5.50 -1.23 5.99
CA GLN A 54 -5.98 -2.39 5.24
C GLN A 54 -4.74 -3.07 4.64
N PRO A 55 -4.09 -4.01 5.36
CA PRO A 55 -3.11 -4.86 4.70
C PRO A 55 -3.87 -5.48 3.54
N SER A 56 -3.51 -5.09 2.32
CA SER A 56 -4.17 -5.55 1.12
C SER A 56 -4.29 -7.06 1.27
N HIS A 57 -5.51 -7.54 1.46
CA HIS A 57 -5.83 -8.93 1.18
C HIS A 57 -5.49 -9.04 -0.29
N PHE A 58 -4.26 -9.47 -0.56
CA PHE A 58 -3.73 -9.67 -1.89
C PHE A 58 -4.53 -10.85 -2.43
N SER A 59 -5.75 -10.56 -2.90
CA SER A 59 -6.51 -11.50 -3.69
C SER A 59 -5.70 -11.64 -4.96
N TYR A 60 -4.94 -12.73 -5.02
CA TYR A 60 -4.54 -13.36 -6.27
C TYR A 60 -5.83 -13.59 -7.05
N SER A 61 -6.27 -12.56 -7.78
CA SER A 61 -7.34 -12.67 -8.75
C SER A 61 -6.72 -13.52 -9.85
N SER A 62 -6.97 -14.83 -9.78
CA SER A 62 -6.60 -15.80 -10.79
C SER A 62 -7.34 -15.43 -12.07
N THR A 63 -6.73 -14.57 -12.88
CA THR A 63 -7.14 -14.30 -14.26
C THR A 63 -6.74 -15.48 -15.13
N HIS A 64 -7.47 -16.59 -15.00
CA HIS A 64 -7.62 -17.52 -16.10
C HIS A 64 -8.93 -17.21 -16.83
N GLN A 65 -8.85 -16.25 -17.75
CA GLN A 65 -9.76 -16.25 -18.88
C GLN A 65 -9.35 -17.39 -19.82
N ARG A 66 -10.19 -18.42 -19.95
CA ARG A 66 -10.32 -19.17 -21.21
C ARG A 66 -11.80 -19.39 -21.49
N THR A 67 -12.33 -18.50 -22.31
CA THR A 67 -13.43 -18.82 -23.22
C THR A 67 -13.02 -20.01 -24.09
N THR A 68 -13.82 -21.07 -24.15
CA THR A 68 -14.09 -21.84 -25.37
C THR A 68 -15.37 -22.63 -25.19
N THR A 69 -16.35 -22.30 -26.02
CA THR A 69 -17.56 -23.03 -26.28
C THR A 69 -17.25 -24.47 -26.70
N PHE A 70 -17.77 -25.49 -26.02
CA PHE A 70 -18.06 -26.77 -26.67
C PHE A 70 -19.23 -27.51 -26.00
N ARG A 71 -20.17 -27.90 -26.86
CA ARG A 71 -21.44 -28.58 -26.66
C ARG A 71 -21.42 -29.73 -25.65
N ARG A 72 -22.56 -29.94 -24.96
CA ARG A 72 -23.35 -31.18 -25.01
C ARG A 72 -24.76 -30.98 -24.40
N ARG A 73 -25.73 -30.68 -25.28
CA ARG A 73 -27.14 -31.00 -25.00
C ARG A 73 -27.24 -32.53 -24.93
N LYS A 74 -27.59 -33.08 -23.77
CA LYS A 74 -28.05 -34.48 -23.66
C LYS A 74 -29.56 -34.47 -23.81
N HIS A 75 -30.03 -34.76 -25.01
CA HIS A 75 -31.37 -35.27 -25.24
C HIS A 75 -31.24 -36.43 -26.22
N TRP A 76 -31.55 -37.64 -25.77
CA TRP A 76 -31.90 -38.74 -26.65
C TRP A 76 -32.98 -39.58 -25.96
N ARG A 77 -34.04 -39.83 -26.75
CA ARG A 77 -35.10 -40.82 -26.56
C ARG A 77 -34.55 -42.25 -26.57
#